data_AF-A0A4V1SS91-F1
#
_entry.id   AF-A0A4V1SS91-F1
#
_cell.length_a   1.000
_cell.length_b   1.000
_cell.length_c   1.000
_cell.angle_alpha   90.00
_cell.angle_beta   90.00
_cell.angle_gamma   90.00
#
_symmetry.space_group_name_H-M   'P 1'
#
loop_
_entity.id
_entity.type
_entity.pdbx_description
1 polymer ?
#
loop_
_entity_poly.entity_id
_entity_poly.type
_entity_poly.pdbx_seq_one_letter_code
_entity_poly.pdbx_strand_id
1 'polypeptide(L)' 'ARLGQVIDEEGQFYKIIKDVLVAHLHGNAAQVSVEIGRGQIPSEAQPSFAQLEEALNLVTV' A
#
# COMPACT_ATOMS: atom_id res chain seq x y z
N ALA A 1 23.25 0.06 11.30
CA ALA A 1 23.71 -1.34 11.35
C ALA A 1 22.74 -2.21 10.57
N ARG A 2 23.21 -3.29 9.91
CA ARG A 2 22.39 -4.15 9.02
C ARG A 2 21.05 -4.59 9.63
N LEU A 3 21.03 -4.91 10.93
CA LEU A 3 19.81 -5.32 11.63
C LEU A 3 18.70 -4.25 11.61
N GLY A 4 19.06 -2.97 11.76
CA GLY A 4 18.08 -1.88 11.74
C GLY A 4 17.42 -1.74 10.37
N GLN A 5 18.18 -1.92 9.29
CA GLN A 5 17.66 -1.86 7.92
C GLN A 5 16.64 -2.96 7.65
N VAL A 6 16.93 -4.19 8.12
CA VAL A 6 15.98 -5.32 8.00
C VAL A 6 14.69 -5.04 8.76
N ILE A 7 14.79 -4.51 9.98
CA ILE A 7 13.61 -4.13 10.78
C ILE A 7 12.79 -3.04 10.07
N ASP A 8 13.46 -2.04 9.49
CA ASP A 8 12.80 -0.95 8.79
C ASP A 8 12.10 -1.41 7.51
N GLU A 9 12.70 -2.36 6.78
CA GLU A 9 12.12 -3.01 5.59
C GLU A 9 10.89 -3.84 5.96
N GLU A 10 10.98 -4.72 6.96
CA GLU A 10 9.85 -5.52 7.44
C GLU A 10 8.70 -4.64 7.97
N GLY A 11 9.04 -3.53 8.60
CA GLY A 11 8.09 -2.54 9.10
C GLY A 11 7.33 -1.77 8.01
N GLN A 12 7.80 -1.77 6.75
CA GLN A 12 7.13 -1.06 5.65
C GLN A 12 5.72 -1.55 5.41
N PHE A 13 5.49 -2.86 5.54
CA PHE A 13 4.17 -3.45 5.32
C PHE A 13 3.10 -2.80 6.23
N TYR A 14 3.42 -2.63 7.52
CA TYR A 14 2.51 -2.00 8.47
C TYR A 14 2.37 -0.48 8.26
N LYS A 15 3.42 0.19 7.78
CA LYS A 15 3.35 1.60 7.41
C LYS A 15 2.36 1.82 6.27
N ILE A 16 2.44 1.01 5.22
CA ILE A 16 1.56 1.10 4.05
C ILE A 16 0.09 0.86 4.44
N ILE A 17 -0.19 -0.16 5.26
CA ILE A 17 -1.55 -0.40 5.79
C ILE A 17 -2.08 0.83 6.53
N LYS A 18 -1.27 1.37 7.45
CA LYS A 18 -1.63 2.58 8.20
C LYS A 18 -1.88 3.76 7.26
N ASP A 19 -1.06 3.95 6.25
CA ASP A 19 -1.16 5.09 5.33
C ASP A 19 -2.47 5.01 4.51
N VAL A 20 -2.86 3.82 4.05
CA VAL A 20 -4.15 3.60 3.38
C VAL A 20 -5.32 3.93 4.32
N LEU A 21 -5.29 3.42 5.55
CA LEU A 21 -6.35 3.67 6.53
C LEU A 21 -6.46 5.15 6.89
N VAL A 22 -5.33 5.80 7.14
CA VAL A 22 -5.27 7.23 7.47
C VAL A 22 -5.72 8.08 6.28
N ALA A 23 -5.31 7.74 5.05
CA ALA A 23 -5.79 8.42 3.85
C ALA A 23 -7.32 8.33 3.73
N HIS A 24 -7.89 7.15 4.00
CA HIS A 24 -9.34 6.97 3.96
C HIS A 24 -10.06 7.76 5.07
N LEU A 25 -9.52 7.75 6.28
CA LEU A 25 -10.04 8.51 7.43
C LEU A 25 -9.98 10.03 7.20
N HIS A 26 -9.05 10.52 6.38
CA HIS A 26 -9.02 11.91 5.94
C HIS A 26 -10.09 12.27 4.89
N GLY A 27 -10.98 11.33 4.54
CA GLY A 27 -12.11 11.57 3.63
C GLY A 27 -11.81 11.25 2.17
N ASN A 28 -10.68 10.62 1.86
CA ASN A 28 -10.43 10.13 0.50
C ASN A 28 -11.34 8.94 0.18
N ALA A 29 -11.79 8.84 -1.08
CA ALA A 29 -12.46 7.64 -1.57
C ALA A 29 -11.57 6.40 -1.38
N ALA A 30 -12.19 5.22 -1.24
CA ALA A 30 -11.45 3.97 -1.02
C ALA A 30 -10.39 3.74 -2.11
N GLN A 31 -10.75 3.94 -3.37
CA GLN A 31 -9.83 3.79 -4.51
C GLN A 31 -8.63 4.74 -4.43
N VAL A 32 -8.86 6.01 -4.08
CA VAL A 32 -7.79 7.01 -3.91
C VAL A 32 -6.86 6.63 -2.75
N SER A 33 -7.44 6.14 -1.65
CA SER A 33 -6.67 5.71 -0.47
C SER A 33 -5.78 4.51 -0.78
N VAL A 34 -6.28 3.57 -1.58
CA VAL A 34 -5.54 2.39 -2.04
C VAL A 34 -4.42 2.78 -3.02
N GLU A 35 -4.64 3.74 -3.92
CA GLU A 35 -3.60 4.24 -4.83
C GLU A 35 -2.47 4.96 -4.08
N ILE A 36 -2.81 5.74 -3.05
CA ILE A 36 -1.81 6.36 -2.16
C ILE A 36 -0.94 5.27 -1.51
N GLY A 37 -1.56 4.18 -1.02
CA GLY A 37 -0.83 3.04 -0.47
C GLY A 37 0.05 2.34 -1.50
N ARG A 38 -0.44 2.12 -2.73
CA ARG A 38 0.34 1.55 -3.82
C ARG A 38 1.61 2.34 -4.07
N GLY A 39 1.50 3.68 -4.08
CA GLY A 39 2.62 4.62 -4.26
C GLY A 39 3.72 4.52 -3.19
N GLN A 40 3.43 3.99 -2.00
CA GLN A 40 4.40 3.81 -0.91
C GLN A 40 5.15 2.46 -0.96
N ILE A 41 4.71 1.52 -1.80
CA ILE A 41 5.37 0.21 -1.94
C ILE A 41 6.74 0.40 -2.63
N PRO A 42 7.82 -0.23 -2.15
CA PRO A 42 9.12 -0.21 -2.83
C PRO A 42 9.02 -0.67 -4.29
N SER A 43 9.76 -0.03 -5.20
CA SER A 43 9.61 -0.21 -6.65
C SER A 43 9.70 -1.67 -7.13
N GLU A 44 10.53 -2.49 -6.49
CA GLU A 44 10.68 -3.91 -6.84
C GLU A 44 9.44 -4.76 -6.52
N ALA A 45 8.63 -4.32 -5.56
CA ALA A 45 7.42 -4.99 -5.10
C ALA A 45 6.13 -4.24 -5.46
N GLN A 46 6.24 -3.03 -6.03
CA GLN A 46 5.09 -2.20 -6.35
C GLN A 46 4.34 -2.77 -7.56
N PRO A 47 3.06 -3.15 -7.42
CA PRO A 47 2.26 -3.53 -8.56
C PRO A 47 1.97 -2.31 -9.43
N SER A 48 1.75 -2.55 -10.73
CA SER A 48 1.19 -1.52 -11.60
C SER A 48 -0.25 -1.17 -11.18
N PHE A 49 -0.70 0.02 -11.56
CA PHE A 49 -2.09 0.43 -11.35
C PHE A 49 -3.08 -0.61 -11.93
N ALA A 50 -2.82 -1.09 -13.15
CA ALA A 50 -3.68 -2.07 -13.81
C ALA A 50 -3.77 -3.40 -13.06
N GLN A 51 -2.64 -3.92 -12.56
CA GLN A 51 -2.63 -5.16 -11.76
C GLN A 51 -3.39 -5.00 -10.44
N LEU A 52 -3.31 -3.83 -9.80
CA LEU A 52 -4.04 -3.57 -8.57
C LEU A 52 -5.56 -3.51 -8.80
N GLU A 53 -5.99 -2.80 -9.84
CA GLU A 53 -7.41 -2.73 -10.22
C GLU A 53 -7.96 -4.11 -10.59
N GLU A 54 -7.22 -4.91 -11.35
CA GLU A 54 -7.61 -6.29 -11.67
C GLU A 54 -7.78 -7.12 -10.39
N ALA A 55 -6.83 -7.06 -9.46
CA ALA A 55 -6.92 -7.78 -8.18
C ALA A 55 -8.13 -7.34 -7.34
N LEU A 56 -8.45 -6.04 -7.30
CA LEU A 56 -9.62 -5.52 -6.56
C LEU A 56 -10.95 -6.00 -7.19
N ASN A 57 -11.01 -6.04 -8.52
CA ASN A 57 -12.19 -6.53 -9.23
C ASN A 57 -12.44 -8.02 -8.96
N LEU A 58 -11.39 -8.83 -8.79
CA LEU A 58 -11.52 -10.25 -8.45
C LEU A 58 -12.02 -10.50 -7.02
N VAL A 59 -11.86 -9.53 -6.11
CA VAL A 59 -12.28 -9.63 -4.71
C VAL A 59 -13.72 -9.15 -4.48
N THR A 60 -14.26 -8.35 -5.41
CA THR A 60 -15.61 -7.81 -5.29
C THR A 60 -16.64 -8.91 -5.60
N VAL A 61 -17.39 -9.32 -4.57
CA VAL A 61 -18.49 -10.32 -4.64
C VAL A 61 -19.78 -9.66 -5.15
#